data_AF-A0A5K1CCK7-F1
#
_entry.id   AF-A0A5K1CCK7-F1
#
_cell.length_a   1.000
_cell.length_b   1.000
_cell.length_c   1.000
_cell.angle_alpha   90.00
_cell.angle_beta   90.00
_cell.angle_gamma   90.00
#
_symmetry.space_group_name_H-M   'P 1'
#
loop_
_entity.id
_entity.type
_entity.pdbx_description
1 polymer ?
#
loop_
_entity_poly.entity_id
_entity_poly.type
_entity_poly.pdbx_seq_one_letter_code
_entity_poly.pdbx_strand_id
1 'polypeptide(L)' 'VLENCLGRVEQSPSTSMSTALCPSMKSLVTPALLRHSDKDVRLSVATCLSEITRITAPDAPYDDELMK' A
#
# COMPACT_ATOMS: atom_id res chain seq x y z
N VAL A 1 11.40 8.03 0.22
CA VAL A 1 10.82 6.78 0.75
C VAL A 1 9.48 6.54 0.05
N LEU A 2 9.00 5.29 -0.01
CA LEU A 2 7.92 4.82 -0.90
C LEU A 2 6.61 5.62 -0.71
N GLU A 3 6.28 5.91 0.54
CA GLU A 3 5.13 6.71 0.96
C GLU A 3 5.07 8.09 0.26
N ASN A 4 6.22 8.75 0.03
CA ASN A 4 6.26 10.04 -0.67
C ASN A 4 5.91 9.90 -2.16
N CYS A 5 6.22 8.75 -2.76
CA CYS A 5 5.83 8.48 -4.15
C CYS A 5 4.34 8.17 -4.23
N LEU A 6 3.82 7.35 -3.32
CA LEU A 6 2.41 6.99 -3.25
C LEU A 6 1.52 8.23 -2.99
N GLY A 7 1.95 9.15 -2.13
CA GLY A 7 1.24 10.40 -1.85
C GLY A 7 1.08 11.34 -3.05
N ARG A 8 1.81 11.10 -4.15
CA ARG A 8 1.70 11.86 -5.41
C ARG A 8 0.83 11.18 -6.46
N VAL A 9 0.37 9.96 -6.20
CA VAL A 9 -0.50 9.22 -7.11
C VAL A 9 -1.94 9.62 -6.81
N GLU A 10 -2.64 10.07 -7.84
CA GLU A 10 -4.07 10.40 -7.74
C GLU A 10 -4.92 9.13 -7.58
N GLN A 11 -6.14 9.31 -7.11
CA GLN A 11 -7.13 8.24 -7.03
C GLN A 11 -7.51 7.76 -8.43
N SER A 12 -7.81 6.47 -8.57
CA SER A 12 -8.15 5.83 -9.85
C SER A 12 -7.09 6.06 -10.93
N PRO A 13 -5.82 5.67 -10.69
CA PRO A 13 -4.73 5.97 -11.61
C PRO A 13 -4.85 5.14 -12.90
N SER A 14 -4.10 5.56 -13.93
CA SER A 14 -4.05 4.82 -15.21
C SER A 14 -3.64 3.36 -15.04
N THR A 15 -4.06 2.49 -15.96
CA THR A 15 -3.75 1.05 -15.93
C THR A 15 -2.26 0.75 -15.83
N SER A 16 -1.41 1.54 -16.48
CA SER A 16 0.04 1.38 -16.41
C SER A 16 0.57 1.67 -15.00
N MET A 17 0.06 2.73 -14.36
CA MET A 17 0.42 3.06 -12.98
C MET A 17 -0.10 1.99 -12.00
N SER A 18 -1.35 1.55 -12.13
CA SER A 18 -1.89 0.46 -11.30
C SER A 18 -1.05 -0.82 -11.41
N THR A 19 -0.63 -1.16 -12.63
CA THR A 19 0.24 -2.32 -12.88
C THR A 19 1.63 -2.14 -12.25
N ALA A 20 2.19 -0.93 -12.32
CA ALA A 20 3.47 -0.61 -11.70
C ALA A 20 3.43 -0.67 -10.17
N LEU A 21 2.26 -0.43 -9.55
CA LEU A 21 2.06 -0.50 -8.10
C LEU A 21 1.87 -1.94 -7.59
N CYS A 22 1.41 -2.88 -8.42
CA CYS A 22 1.12 -4.25 -8.01
C CYS A 22 2.24 -4.96 -7.21
N PRO A 23 3.53 -4.88 -7.59
CA PRO A 23 4.61 -5.51 -6.81
C PRO A 23 4.72 -4.94 -5.39
N SER A 24 4.62 -3.62 -5.25
CA SER A 24 4.65 -2.94 -3.95
C SER A 24 3.44 -3.32 -3.10
N MET A 25 2.24 -3.32 -3.69
CA MET A 25 1.00 -3.72 -2.99
C MET A 25 1.09 -5.14 -2.42
N LYS A 26 1.66 -6.08 -3.19
CA LYS A 26 1.87 -7.49 -2.75
C LYS A 26 2.96 -7.62 -1.69
N SER A 27 4.02 -6.84 -1.78
CA SER A 27 5.12 -6.90 -0.81
C SER A 27 4.70 -6.35 0.55
N LEU A 28 3.98 -5.23 0.58
CA LEU A 28 3.57 -4.52 1.81
C LEU A 28 2.69 -5.36 2.74
N VAL A 29 1.98 -6.34 2.20
CA VAL A 29 1.08 -7.22 2.96
C VAL A 29 1.74 -8.53 3.42
N THR A 30 3.04 -8.69 3.18
CA THR A 30 3.76 -9.87 3.65
C THR A 30 3.94 -9.84 5.17
N PRO A 31 3.89 -11.00 5.85
CA PRO A 31 4.14 -11.06 7.29
C PRO A 31 5.49 -10.48 7.72
N ALA A 32 6.49 -10.55 6.83
CA ALA A 32 7.82 -9.99 7.07
C ALA A 32 7.79 -8.46 7.28
N LEU A 33 6.93 -7.74 6.54
CA LEU A 33 6.77 -6.30 6.68
C LEU A 33 5.72 -5.93 7.74
N LEU A 34 4.58 -6.63 7.77
CA LEU A 34 3.51 -6.37 8.73
C LEU A 34 3.93 -6.63 10.18
N ARG A 35 4.77 -7.66 10.41
CA ARG A 35 5.27 -8.06 11.73
C ARG A 35 6.75 -7.75 11.92
N HIS A 36 7.27 -6.79 11.15
CA HIS A 36 8.67 -6.37 11.27
C HIS A 36 8.98 -5.91 12.70
N SER A 37 10.16 -6.22 13.23
CA SER A 37 10.52 -5.91 14.63
C SER A 37 10.63 -4.40 14.88
N ASP A 38 11.17 -3.67 13.92
CA ASP A 38 11.30 -2.22 13.92
C ASP A 38 9.94 -1.51 13.82
N LYS A 39 9.67 -0.57 14.74
CA LYS A 39 8.44 0.22 14.78
C LYS A 39 8.32 1.20 13.62
N ASP A 40 9.42 1.82 13.21
CA ASP A 40 9.43 2.84 12.17
C ASP A 40 9.17 2.21 10.80
N VAL A 41 9.68 0.99 10.59
CA VAL A 41 9.34 0.17 9.41
C VAL A 41 7.85 -0.14 9.38
N ARG A 42 7.26 -0.58 10.50
CA ARG A 42 5.81 -0.86 10.55
C ARG A 42 4.97 0.40 10.33
N LEU A 43 5.40 1.54 10.86
CA LEU A 43 4.74 2.83 10.63
C LEU A 43 4.76 3.21 9.15
N SER A 44 5.93 3.11 8.50
CA SER A 44 6.07 3.38 7.06
C SER A 44 5.21 2.43 6.21
N VAL A 45 5.16 1.14 6.56
CA VAL A 45 4.27 0.16 5.90
C VAL A 45 2.80 0.55 6.06
N ALA A 46 2.37 0.94 7.27
CA ALA A 46 1.01 1.39 7.52
C ALA A 46 0.65 2.63 6.69
N THR A 47 1.55 3.63 6.62
CA THR A 47 1.38 4.81 5.76
C THR A 47 1.25 4.42 4.29
N CYS A 48 2.09 3.50 3.79
CA CYS A 48 1.99 3.04 2.41
C CYS A 48 0.65 2.33 2.12
N LEU A 49 0.16 1.51 3.05
CA LEU A 49 -1.13 0.82 2.91
C LEU A 49 -2.31 1.82 2.92
N SER A 50 -2.26 2.85 3.76
CA SER A 50 -3.25 3.94 3.74
C SER A 50 -3.27 4.68 2.40
N GLU A 51 -2.10 4.98 1.84
CA GLU A 51 -2.03 5.62 0.52
C GLU A 51 -2.54 4.71 -0.60
N ILE A 52 -2.21 3.41 -0.58
CA ILE A 52 -2.75 2.45 -1.54
C ILE A 52 -4.27 2.39 -1.46
N THR A 53 -4.83 2.35 -0.26
CA THR A 53 -6.29 2.38 -0.03
C THR A 53 -6.91 3.65 -0.61
N ARG A 54 -6.28 4.82 -0.41
CA ARG A 54 -6.71 6.09 -1.02
C ARG A 54 -6.65 6.04 -2.55
N ILE A 55 -5.59 5.48 -3.12
CA ILE A 55 -5.35 5.41 -4.57
C ILE A 55 -6.39 4.51 -5.26
N THR A 56 -6.71 3.36 -4.68
CA THR A 56 -7.62 2.39 -5.30
C THR A 56 -9.09 2.64 -5.00
N ALA A 57 -9.41 3.49 -4.02
CA ALA A 57 -10.78 3.85 -3.72
C ALA A 57 -11.55 4.30 -4.99
N PRO A 58 -12.85 3.99 -5.13
CA PRO A 58 -13.71 3.32 -4.15
C PRO A 58 -13.49 1.80 -4.05
N ASP A 59 -12.64 1.22 -4.91
CA ASP A 59 -12.37 -0.21 -4.93
C ASP A 59 -11.38 -0.61 -3.83
N ALA A 60 -11.75 -1.63 -3.05
CA ALA A 60 -10.89 -2.14 -1.99
C ALA A 60 -9.66 -2.84 -2.61
N PRO A 61 -8.42 -2.46 -2.19
CA PRO A 61 -7.21 -3.07 -2.73
C PRO A 61 -6.93 -4.47 -2.18
N TYR A 62 -7.58 -4.83 -1.06
CA TYR A 62 -7.31 -6.02 -0.26
C TYR A 62 -8.61 -6.61 0.31
N ASP A 63 -8.62 -7.91 0.56
CA ASP A 63 -9.73 -8.61 1.22
C ASP A 63 -9.86 -8.18 2.70
N ASP A 64 -11.07 -8.23 3.24
CA ASP A 64 -11.37 -7.81 4.62
C ASP A 64 -10.48 -8.50 5.67
N GLU A 65 -10.13 -9.78 5.49
CA GLU A 65 -9.26 -10.52 6.41
C GLU A 65 -7.87 -9.89 6.58
N LEU A 66 -7.38 -9.19 5.54
CA LEU A 66 -6.09 -8.51 5.57
C LEU A 66 -6.18 -7.13 6.25
N MET A 67 -7.38 -6.57 6.32
CA MET A 67 -7.67 -5.22 6.81
C MET A 67 -8.40 -5.21 8.16
N LYS A 68 -8.44 -6.35 8.86
CA LYS A 68 -9.03 -6.51 10.20
C LYS A 68 -8.16 -5.97 11.33
#